data_AF-A0A7S4LFI1-F1
#
_entry.id   AF-A0A7S4LFI1-F1
#
_cell.length_a   1.000
_cell.length_b   1.000
_cell.length_c   1.000
_cell.angle_alpha   90.00
_cell.angle_beta   90.00
_cell.angle_gamma   90.00
#
_symmetry.space_group_name_H-M   'P 1'
#
loop_
_entity.id
_entity.type
_entity.pdbx_description
1 polymer ?
#
loop_
_entity_poly.entity_id
_entity_poly.type
_entity_poly.pdbx_seq_one_letter_code
_entity_poly.pdbx_strand_id
1 'polypeptide(L)'
;FFFGVMSATSAPERTLLVVIVDVNSHNWGQVPHKVTFDNMLQHLMFCLNAHLQLNAANTLALIASDHNRSEIVFPCDSFMPNNDHVLYFDDVKDAVLQQLHAFVESSSLAGSTRKMGRSTLSSALSHALCYINRIVAASPDTACRVVAITVSPDTSSQYISIMNNIFSACKLQVAIDGCVLGACHSSFLQQAAELTGGAYSKPTS
;
A
#
# COMPACT_ATOMS: atom_id res chain seq x y z
N PHE A 1 21.08 -19.34 -28.82
CA PHE A 1 19.89 -18.61 -29.30
C PHE A 1 18.79 -18.79 -28.26
N PHE A 2 18.77 -18.07 -27.15
CA PHE A 2 18.29 -16.69 -27.03
C PHE A 2 18.96 -16.05 -25.81
N PHE A 3 19.96 -15.20 -26.04
CA PHE A 3 20.35 -14.19 -25.06
C PHE A 3 20.04 -12.87 -25.76
N GLY A 4 18.78 -12.44 -25.60
CA GLY A 4 18.33 -11.15 -26.08
C GLY A 4 18.86 -10.09 -25.13
N VAL A 5 19.88 -9.38 -25.61
CA VAL A 5 20.25 -7.99 -25.28
C VAL A 5 19.39 -7.39 -24.16
N MET A 6 19.87 -7.41 -22.91
CA MET A 6 19.47 -6.40 -21.93
C MET A 6 20.00 -5.07 -22.45
N SER A 7 19.17 -4.38 -23.23
CA SER A 7 19.33 -2.96 -23.49
C SER A 7 19.43 -2.28 -22.14
N ALA A 8 20.42 -1.40 -21.97
CA ALA A 8 20.54 -0.55 -20.80
C ALA A 8 19.17 0.09 -20.52
N THR A 9 18.49 -0.34 -19.46
CA THR A 9 17.16 0.19 -19.15
C THR A 9 17.38 1.55 -18.53
N SER A 10 17.12 2.59 -19.33
CA SER A 10 16.75 3.91 -18.81
C SER A 10 15.77 3.73 -17.65
N ALA A 11 15.90 4.56 -16.61
CA ALA A 11 14.93 4.55 -15.51
C ALA A 11 13.50 4.62 -16.08
N PRO A 12 12.54 3.87 -15.52
CA PRO A 12 11.17 3.86 -16.03
C PRO A 12 10.64 5.29 -16.10
N GLU A 13 10.09 5.66 -17.26
CA GLU A 13 9.60 7.02 -17.48
C GLU A 13 8.41 7.37 -16.58
N ARG A 14 7.69 6.36 -16.07
CA ARG A 14 6.55 6.50 -15.18
C ARG A 14 6.54 5.40 -14.12
N THR A 15 6.34 5.78 -12.86
CA THR A 15 6.15 4.81 -11.77
C THR A 15 4.82 5.02 -11.04
N LEU A 16 4.21 3.91 -10.62
CA LEU A 16 3.03 3.88 -9.75
C LEU A 16 3.41 3.24 -8.42
N LEU A 17 3.31 4.01 -7.34
CA LEU A 17 3.48 3.52 -5.97
C LEU A 17 2.12 3.31 -5.31
N VAL A 18 1.77 2.06 -5.02
CA VAL A 18 0.57 1.74 -4.24
C VAL A 18 0.97 1.46 -2.80
N VAL A 19 0.48 2.27 -1.87
CA VAL A 19 0.75 2.10 -0.44
C VAL A 19 -0.50 1.55 0.25
N ILE A 20 -0.35 0.44 0.96
CA ILE A 20 -1.35 -0.11 1.85
C ILE A 20 -0.97 0.28 3.28
N VAL A 21 -1.87 0.97 3.98
CA VAL A 21 -1.68 1.39 5.37
C VAL A 21 -2.69 0.67 6.25
N ASP A 22 -2.18 -0.08 7.22
CA ASP A 22 -2.99 -0.64 8.29
C ASP A 22 -3.40 0.46 9.27
N VAL A 23 -4.70 0.64 9.47
CA VAL A 23 -5.29 1.68 10.35
C VAL A 23 -6.01 1.07 11.56
N ASN A 24 -5.76 -0.20 11.87
CA ASN A 24 -6.39 -0.88 12.99
C ASN A 24 -6.00 -0.26 14.34
N SER A 25 -6.91 0.51 14.94
CA SER A 25 -6.66 1.26 16.18
C SER A 25 -6.29 0.36 17.37
N HIS A 26 -6.81 -0.86 17.43
CA HIS A 26 -6.50 -1.81 18.49
C HIS A 26 -5.06 -2.29 18.41
N ASN A 27 -4.58 -2.61 17.21
CA ASN A 27 -3.20 -3.08 17.01
C ASN A 27 -2.20 -1.93 17.13
N TRP A 28 -2.54 -0.72 16.67
CA TRP A 28 -1.76 0.49 16.93
C TRP A 28 -1.59 0.79 18.43
N GLY A 29 -2.61 0.52 19.25
CA GLY A 29 -2.52 0.65 20.71
C GLY A 29 -1.56 -0.36 21.38
N GLN A 30 -1.14 -1.42 20.68
CA GLN A 30 -0.20 -2.42 21.17
C GLN A 30 1.23 -2.20 20.66
N VAL A 31 1.44 -1.29 19.71
CA VAL A 31 2.77 -0.95 19.21
C VAL A 31 3.55 -0.26 20.35
N PRO A 32 4.85 -0.60 20.56
CA PRO A 32 5.65 0.06 21.58
C PRO A 32 5.60 1.59 21.43
N HIS A 33 5.53 2.31 22.55
CA HIS A 33 5.34 3.78 22.62
C HIS A 33 6.38 4.64 21.85
N LYS A 34 7.36 4.05 21.18
CA LYS A 34 8.32 4.74 20.32
C LYS A 34 7.75 5.14 18.95
N VAL A 35 6.75 4.42 18.42
CA VAL A 35 6.17 4.69 17.09
C VAL A 35 4.66 4.83 17.21
N THR A 36 4.16 6.04 16.96
CA THR A 36 2.72 6.32 16.88
C THR A 36 2.24 6.28 15.43
N PHE A 37 0.93 6.16 15.25
CA PHE A 37 0.31 6.27 13.92
C PHE A 37 0.62 7.62 13.27
N ASP A 38 0.54 8.72 14.02
CA ASP A 38 0.83 10.07 13.54
C ASP A 38 2.27 10.23 13.07
N ASN A 39 3.25 9.71 13.83
CA ASN A 39 4.66 9.71 13.42
C ASN A 39 4.85 8.92 12.12
N MET A 40 4.25 7.72 12.03
CA MET A 40 4.32 6.92 10.81
C MET A 40 3.70 7.66 9.62
N LEU A 41 2.53 8.28 9.81
CA LEU A 41 1.83 9.02 8.76
C LEU A 41 2.63 10.24 8.29
N GLN A 42 3.25 10.99 9.21
CA GLN A 42 4.14 12.10 8.87
C GLN A 42 5.33 11.64 8.02
N HIS A 43 5.99 10.55 8.40
CA HIS A 43 7.09 9.98 7.61
C HIS A 43 6.61 9.45 6.26
N LEU A 44 5.43 8.82 6.22
CA LEU A 44 4.82 8.38 4.97
C LEU A 44 4.56 9.56 4.03
N MET A 45 4.00 10.66 4.52
CA MET A 45 3.77 11.86 3.70
C MET A 45 5.08 12.41 3.13
N PHE A 46 6.16 12.43 3.92
CA PHE A 46 7.47 12.83 3.41
C PHE A 46 7.96 11.92 2.27
N CYS A 47 7.81 10.60 2.43
CA CYS A 47 8.17 9.63 1.40
C CYS A 47 7.32 9.76 0.13
N LEU A 48 6.01 9.99 0.26
CA LEU A 48 5.11 10.20 -0.87
C LEU A 48 5.46 11.49 -1.62
N ASN A 49 5.77 12.58 -0.91
CA ASN A 49 6.22 13.81 -1.54
C ASN A 49 7.51 13.61 -2.33
N ALA A 50 8.50 12.98 -1.70
CA ALA A 50 9.76 12.66 -2.36
C ALA A 50 9.54 11.81 -3.63
N HIS A 51 8.66 10.80 -3.54
CA HIS A 51 8.31 9.96 -4.70
C HIS A 51 7.73 10.78 -5.87
N LEU A 52 6.79 11.69 -5.60
CA LEU A 52 6.22 12.57 -6.63
C LEU A 52 7.25 13.55 -7.20
N GLN A 53 8.21 14.01 -6.40
CA GLN A 53 9.28 14.91 -6.83
C GLN A 53 10.35 14.24 -7.68
N LEU A 54 10.54 12.92 -7.56
CA LEU A 54 11.55 12.19 -8.34
C LEU A 54 11.25 12.23 -9.85
N ASN A 55 9.98 12.22 -10.24
CA ASN A 55 9.56 12.31 -11.64
C ASN A 55 8.10 12.79 -11.71
N ALA A 56 7.84 13.80 -12.56
CA ALA A 56 6.50 14.39 -12.73
C ALA A 56 5.44 13.40 -13.25
N ALA A 57 5.85 12.31 -13.90
CA ALA A 57 4.93 11.25 -14.32
C ALA A 57 4.57 10.27 -13.19
N ASN A 58 5.25 10.33 -12.04
CA ASN A 58 4.99 9.43 -10.93
C ASN A 58 3.58 9.64 -10.37
N THR A 59 2.95 8.53 -10.04
CA THR A 59 1.60 8.51 -9.48
C THR A 59 1.57 7.66 -8.24
N LEU A 60 0.63 7.94 -7.35
CA LEU A 60 0.46 7.18 -6.11
C LEU A 60 -1.00 6.74 -5.95
N ALA A 61 -1.17 5.63 -5.25
CA ALA A 61 -2.46 5.22 -4.72
C ALA A 61 -2.28 4.83 -3.24
N LEU A 62 -3.24 5.20 -2.41
CA LEU A 62 -3.23 4.89 -0.98
C LEU A 62 -4.46 4.05 -0.65
N ILE A 63 -4.25 2.94 0.03
CA ILE A 63 -5.29 2.01 0.46
C ILE A 63 -5.24 1.93 1.99
N ALA A 64 -6.35 2.23 2.64
CA ALA A 64 -6.51 1.97 4.07
C ALA A 64 -7.03 0.55 4.28
N SER A 65 -6.48 -0.12 5.29
CA SER A 65 -6.88 -1.47 5.70
C SER A 65 -7.17 -1.47 7.19
N ASP A 66 -8.37 -1.87 7.57
CA ASP A 66 -8.79 -2.08 8.96
C ASP A 66 -9.15 -3.56 9.19
N HIS A 67 -9.74 -3.89 10.32
CA HIS A 67 -10.07 -5.25 10.74
C HIS A 67 -11.16 -5.94 9.92
N ASN A 68 -12.05 -5.18 9.27
CA ASN A 68 -13.17 -5.72 8.50
C ASN A 68 -13.30 -5.15 7.08
N ARG A 69 -12.55 -4.10 6.74
CA ARG A 69 -12.71 -3.32 5.51
C ARG A 69 -11.37 -2.82 5.02
N SER A 70 -11.22 -2.79 3.70
CA SER A 70 -10.13 -2.10 3.01
C SER A 70 -10.70 -1.24 1.88
N GLU A 71 -10.16 -0.05 1.67
CA GLU A 71 -10.63 0.88 0.63
C GLU A 71 -9.48 1.70 0.06
N ILE A 72 -9.59 2.05 -1.23
CA ILE A 72 -8.70 3.04 -1.87
C ILE A 72 -9.12 4.43 -1.37
N VAL A 73 -8.27 5.02 -0.54
CA VAL A 73 -8.41 6.37 0.03
C VAL A 73 -7.99 7.44 -0.98
N PHE A 74 -6.96 7.13 -1.78
CA PHE A 74 -6.47 7.98 -2.84
C PHE A 74 -6.08 7.14 -4.07
N PRO A 75 -6.37 7.57 -5.31
CA PRO A 75 -7.14 8.77 -5.67
C PRO A 75 -8.60 8.67 -5.24
N CYS A 76 -9.15 9.76 -4.71
CA CYS A 76 -10.58 9.88 -4.38
C CYS A 76 -11.36 10.30 -5.64
N ASP A 77 -12.67 10.00 -5.70
CA ASP A 77 -13.53 10.40 -6.83
C ASP A 77 -13.50 11.91 -7.12
N SER A 78 -13.24 12.74 -6.10
CA SER A 78 -13.07 14.19 -6.23
C SER A 78 -11.80 14.61 -6.98
N PHE A 79 -10.83 13.70 -7.13
CA PHE A 79 -9.56 13.88 -7.86
C PHE A 79 -9.56 13.21 -9.24
N MET A 80 -10.73 12.80 -9.74
CA MET A 80 -10.87 12.38 -11.14
C MET A 80 -10.44 13.54 -12.06
N PRO A 81 -9.71 13.24 -13.16
CA PRO A 81 -9.09 14.25 -14.02
C PRO A 81 -10.14 14.91 -14.93
N ASN A 82 -11.04 15.68 -14.34
CA ASN A 82 -11.76 16.75 -15.01
C ASN A 82 -11.18 18.05 -14.45
N ASN A 83 -9.97 18.40 -14.89
CA ASN A 83 -9.41 19.75 -15.04
C ASN A 83 -7.88 19.70 -15.03
N ASP A 84 -7.27 20.58 -15.81
CA ASP A 84 -5.83 20.84 -15.98
C ASP A 84 -5.12 21.32 -14.69
N HIS A 85 -5.50 20.81 -13.52
CA HIS A 85 -4.84 21.13 -12.25
C HIS A 85 -3.56 20.30 -12.13
N VAL A 86 -2.44 21.02 -12.13
CA VAL A 86 -1.18 20.50 -11.59
C VAL A 86 -1.45 20.17 -10.11
N LEU A 87 -1.43 18.89 -9.78
CA LEU A 87 -1.65 18.44 -8.40
C LEU A 87 -0.45 18.85 -7.55
N TYR A 88 -0.65 19.79 -6.63
CA TYR A 88 0.35 20.10 -5.62
C TYR A 88 0.31 19.03 -4.52
N PHE A 89 1.48 18.73 -3.95
CA PHE A 89 1.55 17.72 -2.89
C PHE A 89 0.68 18.09 -1.69
N ASP A 90 0.52 19.38 -1.39
CA ASP A 90 -0.33 19.85 -0.30
C ASP A 90 -1.80 19.46 -0.52
N ASP A 91 -2.32 19.55 -1.75
CA ASP A 91 -3.69 19.12 -2.09
C ASP A 91 -3.86 17.60 -1.91
N VAL A 92 -2.86 16.82 -2.35
CA VAL A 92 -2.84 15.36 -2.19
C VAL A 92 -2.81 14.98 -0.71
N LYS A 93 -1.98 15.67 0.08
CA LYS A 93 -1.85 15.46 1.52
C LYS A 93 -3.17 15.74 2.22
N ASP A 94 -3.80 16.88 1.94
CA ASP A 94 -5.07 17.26 2.57
C ASP A 94 -6.18 16.27 2.20
N ALA A 95 -6.24 15.83 0.94
CA ALA A 95 -7.18 14.82 0.49
C ALA A 95 -6.98 13.47 1.19
N VAL A 96 -5.72 13.01 1.28
CA VAL A 96 -5.38 11.76 1.96
C VAL A 96 -5.77 11.82 3.44
N LEU A 97 -5.44 12.91 4.13
CA LEU A 97 -5.77 13.08 5.55
C LEU A 97 -7.28 13.10 5.78
N GLN A 98 -8.03 13.83 4.96
CA GLN A 98 -9.49 13.90 5.05
C GLN A 98 -10.13 12.53 4.82
N GLN A 99 -9.70 11.80 3.80
CA GLN A 99 -10.26 10.48 3.47
C GLN A 99 -9.86 9.41 4.51
N LEU A 100 -8.62 9.46 5.03
CA LEU A 100 -8.22 8.58 6.13
C LEU A 100 -9.04 8.84 7.40
N HIS A 101 -9.29 10.11 7.73
CA HIS A 101 -10.11 10.47 8.88
C HIS A 101 -11.54 9.94 8.74
N ALA A 102 -12.18 10.19 7.59
CA ALA A 102 -13.52 9.69 7.30
C ALA A 102 -13.58 8.15 7.34
N PHE A 103 -12.54 7.47 6.83
CA PHE A 103 -12.42 6.02 6.89
C PHE A 103 -12.38 5.53 8.34
N VAL A 104 -11.52 6.11 9.19
CA VAL A 104 -11.37 5.72 10.60
C VAL A 104 -12.63 6.00 11.41
N GLU A 105 -13.28 7.15 11.19
CA GLU A 105 -14.56 7.48 11.83
C GLU A 105 -15.65 6.46 11.48
N SER A 106 -15.78 6.10 10.20
CA SER A 106 -16.76 5.11 9.75
C SER A 106 -16.53 3.71 10.35
N SER A 107 -15.27 3.32 10.51
CA SER A 107 -14.87 2.06 11.14
C SER A 107 -15.22 2.01 12.63
N SER A 108 -15.09 3.13 13.35
CA SER A 108 -15.39 3.18 14.78
C SER A 108 -16.87 2.92 15.09
N LEU A 109 -17.76 3.36 14.21
CA LEU A 109 -19.22 3.20 14.35
C LEU A 109 -19.69 1.77 14.08
N ALA A 110 -18.94 1.01 13.29
CA ALA A 110 -19.29 -0.36 12.88
C ALA A 110 -18.85 -1.45 13.88
N GLY A 111 -18.33 -1.06 15.06
CA GLY A 111 -17.65 -1.94 16.01
C GLY A 111 -18.47 -3.12 16.55
N SER A 112 -18.25 -4.32 15.98
CA SER A 112 -18.62 -5.61 16.60
C SER A 112 -17.41 -6.18 17.33
N THR A 113 -17.56 -6.43 18.64
CA THR A 113 -16.49 -6.70 19.62
C THR A 113 -15.65 -7.97 19.43
N ARG A 114 -15.90 -8.81 18.41
CA ARG A 114 -15.31 -10.16 18.31
C ARG A 114 -14.16 -10.35 17.30
N LYS A 115 -13.80 -9.36 16.48
CA LYS A 115 -12.77 -9.52 15.41
C LYS A 115 -11.73 -8.40 15.31
N MET A 116 -11.52 -7.63 16.39
CA MET A 116 -10.72 -6.39 16.37
C MET A 116 -9.21 -6.57 16.11
N GLY A 117 -8.65 -7.78 16.25
CA GLY A 117 -7.20 -8.02 16.07
C GLY A 117 -6.76 -8.47 14.67
N ARG A 118 -7.69 -8.65 13.74
CA ARG A 118 -7.37 -9.15 12.39
C ARG A 118 -7.04 -7.99 11.45
N SER A 119 -6.30 -8.25 10.38
CA SER A 119 -6.11 -7.31 9.27
C SER A 119 -6.87 -7.78 8.05
N THR A 120 -7.20 -6.86 7.15
CA THR A 120 -7.77 -7.14 5.82
C THR A 120 -6.73 -7.01 4.70
N LEU A 121 -5.47 -7.36 4.99
CA LEU A 121 -4.37 -7.35 4.03
C LEU A 121 -4.71 -8.08 2.72
N SER A 122 -5.44 -9.20 2.79
CA SER A 122 -5.86 -9.94 1.59
C SER A 122 -6.72 -9.10 0.65
N SER A 123 -7.73 -8.38 1.16
CA SER A 123 -8.59 -7.56 0.30
C SER A 123 -7.86 -6.30 -0.15
N ALA A 124 -7.04 -5.70 0.71
CA ALA A 124 -6.21 -4.55 0.33
C ALA A 124 -5.26 -4.86 -0.83
N LEU A 125 -4.58 -6.02 -0.80
CA LEU A 125 -3.75 -6.49 -1.91
C LEU A 125 -4.57 -6.74 -3.18
N SER A 126 -5.77 -7.30 -3.07
CA SER A 126 -6.64 -7.49 -4.24
C SER A 126 -7.06 -6.14 -4.85
N HIS A 127 -7.41 -5.14 -4.04
CA HIS A 127 -7.68 -3.79 -4.52
C HIS A 127 -6.47 -3.17 -5.21
N ALA A 128 -5.27 -3.29 -4.61
CA ALA A 128 -4.03 -2.81 -5.20
C ALA A 128 -3.77 -3.42 -6.58
N LEU A 129 -3.84 -4.75 -6.69
CA LEU A 129 -3.55 -5.46 -7.93
C LEU A 129 -4.59 -5.20 -9.02
N CYS A 130 -5.87 -5.12 -8.66
CA CYS A 130 -6.92 -4.73 -9.60
C CYS A 130 -6.71 -3.29 -10.12
N TYR A 131 -6.35 -2.36 -9.24
CA TYR A 131 -6.04 -0.99 -9.62
C TYR A 131 -4.83 -0.93 -10.55
N ILE A 132 -3.73 -1.60 -10.18
CA ILE A 132 -2.51 -1.68 -11.01
C ILE A 132 -2.82 -2.28 -12.38
N ASN A 133 -3.55 -3.39 -12.44
CA ASN A 133 -3.91 -4.02 -13.70
C ASN A 133 -4.68 -3.08 -14.63
N ARG A 134 -5.56 -2.24 -14.08
CA ARG A 134 -6.26 -1.19 -14.84
C ARG A 134 -5.31 -0.11 -15.36
N ILE A 135 -4.36 0.35 -14.55
CA ILE A 135 -3.38 1.36 -14.96
C ILE A 135 -2.42 0.82 -16.01
N VAL A 136 -1.89 -0.38 -15.82
CA VAL A 136 -0.99 -1.04 -16.79
C VAL A 136 -1.70 -1.27 -18.13
N ALA A 137 -3.00 -1.62 -18.11
CA ALA A 137 -3.79 -1.73 -19.34
C ALA A 137 -3.94 -0.39 -20.09
N ALA A 138 -4.00 0.73 -19.36
CA ALA A 138 -4.08 2.07 -19.95
C ALA A 138 -2.70 2.66 -20.32
N SER A 139 -1.64 2.25 -19.62
CA SER A 139 -0.27 2.77 -19.77
C SER A 139 0.74 1.65 -19.51
N PRO A 140 1.08 0.84 -20.54
CA PRO A 140 1.89 -0.37 -20.41
C PRO A 140 3.30 -0.14 -19.86
N ASP A 141 3.88 1.04 -20.09
CA ASP A 141 5.25 1.37 -19.66
C ASP A 141 5.35 1.82 -18.18
N THR A 142 4.24 1.73 -17.42
CA THR A 142 4.21 2.13 -16.01
C THR A 142 4.81 1.04 -15.12
N ALA A 143 5.96 1.32 -14.52
CA ALA A 143 6.52 0.43 -13.50
C ALA A 143 5.72 0.55 -12.20
N CYS A 144 5.21 -0.57 -11.69
CA CYS A 144 4.33 -0.59 -10.51
C CYS A 144 5.01 -1.28 -9.32
N ARG A 145 4.82 -0.73 -8.12
CA ARG A 145 5.32 -1.31 -6.87
C ARG A 145 4.30 -1.13 -5.74
N VAL A 146 4.15 -2.14 -4.91
CA VAL A 146 3.25 -2.13 -3.75
C VAL A 146 4.06 -2.09 -2.47
N VAL A 147 3.73 -1.20 -1.54
CA VAL A 147 4.33 -1.14 -0.20
C VAL A 147 3.22 -1.37 0.83
N ALA A 148 3.32 -2.43 1.62
CA ALA A 148 2.39 -2.73 2.69
C ALA A 148 2.99 -2.39 4.05
N ILE A 149 2.40 -1.41 4.74
CA ILE A 149 2.75 -1.02 6.11
C ILE A 149 1.71 -1.65 7.05
N THR A 150 2.13 -2.63 7.85
CA THR A 150 1.22 -3.40 8.70
C THR A 150 1.64 -3.39 10.16
N VAL A 151 0.65 -3.31 11.06
CA VAL A 151 0.84 -3.50 12.51
C VAL A 151 0.14 -4.76 13.01
N SER A 152 -0.90 -5.18 12.29
CA SER A 152 -1.71 -6.34 12.63
C SER A 152 -1.00 -7.67 12.38
N PRO A 153 -1.24 -8.69 13.22
CA PRO A 153 -0.69 -10.02 13.02
C PRO A 153 -1.34 -10.75 11.85
N ASP A 154 -0.57 -11.68 11.25
CA ASP A 154 -1.04 -12.55 10.19
C ASP A 154 -2.21 -13.43 10.66
N THR A 155 -3.21 -13.57 9.79
CA THR A 155 -4.38 -14.40 10.06
C THR A 155 -4.41 -15.60 9.11
N SER A 156 -4.29 -16.81 9.66
CA SER A 156 -4.14 -18.05 8.86
C SER A 156 -5.28 -18.28 7.85
N SER A 157 -6.51 -17.84 8.15
CA SER A 157 -7.63 -18.02 7.21
C SER A 157 -7.50 -17.18 5.93
N GLN A 158 -6.61 -16.19 5.89
CA GLN A 158 -6.35 -15.36 4.71
C GLN A 158 -5.22 -15.91 3.83
N TYR A 159 -4.56 -17.00 4.24
CA TYR A 159 -3.41 -17.55 3.55
C TYR A 159 -3.66 -17.77 2.06
N ILE A 160 -4.74 -18.49 1.70
CA ILE A 160 -5.06 -18.80 0.31
C ILE A 160 -5.26 -17.52 -0.52
N SER A 161 -6.00 -16.55 0.03
CA SER A 161 -6.26 -15.28 -0.64
C SER A 161 -4.98 -14.46 -0.82
N ILE A 162 -4.13 -14.39 0.19
CA ILE A 162 -2.86 -13.66 0.11
C ILE A 162 -1.91 -14.33 -0.88
N MET A 163 -1.78 -15.65 -0.85
CA MET A 163 -0.95 -16.38 -1.82
C MET A 163 -1.43 -16.18 -3.25
N ASN A 164 -2.74 -16.21 -3.51
CA ASN A 164 -3.29 -15.91 -4.83
C ASN A 164 -2.97 -14.49 -5.30
N ASN A 165 -2.99 -13.52 -4.39
CA ASN A 165 -2.57 -12.14 -4.68
C ASN A 165 -1.07 -12.08 -4.99
N ILE A 166 -0.22 -12.76 -4.22
CA ILE A 166 1.24 -12.81 -4.47
C ILE A 166 1.53 -13.40 -5.85
N PHE A 167 0.90 -14.52 -6.22
CA PHE A 167 1.10 -15.11 -7.54
C PHE A 167 0.60 -14.22 -8.67
N SER A 168 -0.48 -13.48 -8.43
CA SER A 168 -0.99 -12.48 -9.35
C SER A 168 -0.02 -11.30 -9.50
N ALA A 169 0.60 -10.85 -8.41
CA ALA A 169 1.65 -9.84 -8.42
C ALA A 169 2.89 -10.31 -9.20
N CYS A 170 3.35 -11.55 -8.99
CA CYS A 170 4.43 -12.15 -9.78
C CYS A 170 4.11 -12.16 -11.27
N LYS A 171 2.87 -12.51 -11.65
CA LYS A 171 2.43 -12.52 -13.05
C LYS A 171 2.40 -11.12 -13.66
N LEU A 172 2.04 -10.11 -12.87
CA LEU A 172 2.06 -8.70 -13.26
C LEU A 172 3.46 -8.06 -13.14
N GLN A 173 4.48 -8.81 -12.71
CA GLN A 173 5.83 -8.31 -12.44
C GLN A 173 5.87 -7.13 -11.45
N VAL A 174 4.99 -7.16 -10.45
CA VAL A 174 4.89 -6.14 -9.41
C VAL A 174 5.59 -6.63 -8.15
N ALA A 175 6.58 -5.87 -7.69
CA ALA A 175 7.23 -6.12 -6.40
C ALA A 175 6.34 -5.68 -5.24
N ILE A 176 6.22 -6.54 -4.22
CA ILE A 176 5.52 -6.25 -2.96
C ILE A 176 6.55 -6.09 -1.84
N ASP A 177 6.65 -4.87 -1.33
CA ASP A 177 7.46 -4.54 -0.16
C ASP A 177 6.60 -4.62 1.10
N GLY A 178 7.18 -5.09 2.19
CA GLY A 178 6.52 -5.19 3.50
C GLY A 178 7.28 -4.43 4.57
N CYS A 179 6.59 -3.52 5.27
CA CYS A 179 7.07 -2.89 6.49
C CYS A 179 6.17 -3.29 7.66
N VAL A 180 6.71 -4.10 8.57
CA VAL A 180 5.95 -4.57 9.73
C VAL A 180 6.38 -3.77 10.95
N LEU A 181 5.44 -3.00 11.52
CA LEU A 181 5.64 -2.18 12.73
C LEU A 181 5.11 -2.87 14.00
N GLY A 182 4.40 -4.00 13.85
CA GLY A 182 3.90 -4.79 14.95
C GLY A 182 4.98 -5.60 15.69
N ALA A 183 4.59 -6.18 16.83
CA ALA A 183 5.50 -7.00 17.66
C ALA A 183 5.97 -8.28 16.94
N CYS A 184 5.11 -8.90 16.15
CA CYS A 184 5.38 -10.14 15.44
C CYS A 184 5.88 -9.90 14.01
N HIS A 185 6.66 -10.82 13.46
CA HIS A 185 6.96 -10.82 12.03
C HIS A 185 5.74 -11.28 11.21
N SER A 186 5.62 -10.80 9.98
CA SER A 186 4.65 -11.34 9.01
C SER A 186 5.33 -12.34 8.09
N SER A 187 4.95 -13.62 8.22
CA SER A 187 5.42 -14.68 7.33
C SER A 187 4.86 -14.51 5.92
N PHE A 188 3.67 -13.91 5.80
CA PHE A 188 3.06 -13.62 4.50
C PHE A 188 3.82 -12.56 3.72
N LEU A 189 4.19 -11.44 4.38
CA LEU A 189 4.95 -10.38 3.71
C LEU A 189 6.40 -10.78 3.43
N GLN A 190 7.00 -11.65 4.25
CA GLN A 190 8.32 -12.23 3.94
C GLN A 190 8.27 -13.05 2.65
N GLN A 191 7.28 -13.94 2.51
CA GLN A 191 7.08 -14.72 1.28
C GLN A 191 6.73 -13.82 0.10
N ALA A 192 5.91 -12.78 0.29
CA ALA A 192 5.58 -11.82 -0.75
C ALA A 192 6.83 -11.13 -1.29
N ALA A 193 7.69 -10.61 -0.39
CA ALA A 193 8.94 -9.96 -0.77
C ALA A 193 9.88 -10.92 -1.50
N GLU A 194 10.07 -12.14 -0.99
CA GLU A 194 10.94 -13.14 -1.63
C GLU A 194 10.46 -13.55 -3.03
N LEU A 195 9.16 -13.83 -3.20
CA LEU A 195 8.60 -14.31 -4.47
C LEU A 195 8.45 -13.21 -5.53
N THR A 196 8.28 -11.96 -5.12
CA THR A 196 8.09 -10.82 -6.04
C THR A 196 9.35 -10.00 -6.26
N GLY A 197 10.45 -10.30 -5.54
CA GLY A 197 11.66 -9.47 -5.55
C GLY A 197 11.49 -8.12 -4.82
N GLY A 198 10.58 -8.08 -3.86
CA GLY A 198 10.38 -6.95 -2.95
C GLY A 198 11.33 -6.96 -1.76
N ALA A 199 11.21 -5.95 -0.91
CA ALA A 199 11.97 -5.77 0.32
C ALA A 199 11.07 -5.98 1.53
N TYR A 200 11.59 -6.69 2.54
CA TYR A 200 10.93 -6.84 3.83
C TYR A 200 11.73 -6.10 4.91
N SER A 201 11.07 -5.25 5.67
CA SER A 201 11.65 -4.51 6.78
C SER A 201 10.81 -4.67 8.04
N LYS A 202 11.49 -4.98 9.14
CA LYS A 202 10.96 -4.83 10.49
C LYS A 202 11.99 -4.04 11.29
N PRO A 203 11.72 -2.79 11.68
CA PRO A 203 12.65 -2.02 12.48
C PRO A 203 12.84 -2.73 13.83
N THR A 204 14.09 -3.09 14.13
CA THR A 204 14.48 -3.57 15.46
C THR A 204 14.40 -2.41 16.46
N SER A 205 13.71 -2.63 17.58
CA SER A 205 13.52 -1.66 18.66
C SER A 205 14.77 -1.34 19.47
#